data_AF-A0A1G2M2P0-F1
#
_entry.id   AF-A0A1G2M2P0-F1
#
_cell.length_a   1.000
_cell.length_b   1.000
_cell.length_c   1.000
_cell.angle_alpha   90.00
_cell.angle_beta   90.00
_cell.angle_gamma   90.00
#
_symmetry.space_group_name_H-M   'P 1'
#
loop_
_entity.id
_entity.type
_entity.pdbx_description
1 polymer ?
#
loop_
_entity_poly.entity_id
_entity_poly.type
_entity_poly.pdbx_seq_one_letter_code
_entity_poly.pdbx_strand_id
1 'polypeptide(L)'
;MQKTPELIIENEQEVPQSLELVRELEVVENQDDVKLRLGEMLDRISSDVGALYEGMRVEQCLARVEQLSRVLETIELGKPLHISDETDSHYANAVIPAPEGIKIALSEGEAPGSVRAVVGFGKTLIGFKTDHLSVSEIDFAESEIRDANERKYLCRHVSGDLLKDDIHYLILRIPYELMPAERLTVEEKKKSRPFVFRGMRLGSQ
;
A
#
# COMPACT_ATOMS: atom_id res chain seq x y z
N MET A 1 -50.49 -9.71 26.33
CA MET A 1 -49.06 -9.92 26.65
C MET A 1 -48.26 -9.28 25.53
N GLN A 2 -47.58 -8.16 25.81
CA GLN A 2 -46.68 -7.50 24.86
C GLN A 2 -45.33 -8.23 24.89
N LYS A 3 -44.84 -8.66 23.72
CA LYS A 3 -43.49 -9.21 23.57
C LYS A 3 -42.49 -8.04 23.63
N THR A 4 -41.57 -8.12 24.57
CA THR A 4 -40.40 -7.24 24.68
C THR A 4 -39.56 -7.32 23.41
N PRO A 5 -39.09 -6.21 22.83
CA PRO A 5 -38.11 -6.26 21.74
C PRO A 5 -36.77 -6.75 22.31
N GLU A 6 -36.21 -7.76 21.65
CA GLU A 6 -34.85 -8.25 21.92
C GLU A 6 -33.84 -7.14 21.60
N LEU A 7 -32.95 -6.88 22.56
CA LEU A 7 -31.80 -6.01 22.39
C LEU A 7 -30.91 -6.55 21.26
N ILE A 8 -30.70 -5.72 20.24
CA ILE A 8 -29.61 -5.92 19.29
C ILE A 8 -28.32 -5.72 20.08
N ILE A 9 -27.60 -6.81 20.33
CA ILE A 9 -26.24 -6.75 20.84
C ILE A 9 -25.38 -6.30 19.66
N GLU A 10 -24.98 -5.03 19.65
CA GLU A 10 -23.91 -4.56 18.78
C GLU A 10 -22.67 -5.40 19.14
N ASN A 11 -22.27 -6.29 18.24
CA ASN A 11 -20.98 -6.98 18.35
C ASN A 11 -19.90 -5.90 18.23
N GLU A 12 -19.31 -5.51 19.36
CA GLU A 12 -18.05 -4.78 19.38
C GLU A 12 -16.99 -5.66 18.73
N GLN A 13 -16.81 -5.48 17.42
CA GLN A 13 -15.77 -6.17 16.69
C GLN A 13 -14.43 -5.63 17.20
N GLU A 14 -13.70 -6.47 17.94
CA GLU A 14 -12.40 -6.12 18.52
C GLU A 14 -11.46 -5.65 17.41
N VAL A 15 -10.82 -4.49 17.61
CA VAL A 15 -9.92 -3.91 16.62
C VAL A 15 -8.64 -4.76 16.60
N PRO A 16 -8.19 -5.24 15.43
CA PRO A 16 -6.94 -5.98 15.33
C PRO A 16 -5.75 -5.18 15.88
N GLN A 17 -4.87 -5.85 16.62
CA GLN A 17 -3.68 -5.23 17.23
C GLN A 17 -2.78 -4.54 16.19
N SER A 18 -2.68 -5.07 14.97
CA SER A 18 -1.91 -4.50 13.87
C SER A 18 -2.51 -3.19 13.36
N LEU A 19 -3.84 -3.07 13.33
CA LEU A 19 -4.52 -1.83 12.97
C LEU A 19 -4.39 -0.78 14.09
N GLU A 20 -4.47 -1.19 15.35
CA GLU A 20 -4.15 -0.30 16.48
C GLU A 20 -2.71 0.19 16.40
N LEU A 21 -1.76 -0.72 16.16
CA LEU A 21 -0.34 -0.41 16.00
C LEU A 21 -0.11 0.65 14.92
N VAL A 22 -0.70 0.48 13.73
CA VAL A 22 -0.54 1.46 12.64
C VAL A 22 -1.19 2.80 12.97
N ARG A 23 -2.38 2.81 13.56
CA ARG A 23 -3.03 4.06 14.00
C ARG A 23 -2.21 4.78 15.06
N GLU A 24 -1.61 4.05 15.97
CA GLU A 24 -0.69 4.61 16.95
C GLU A 24 0.58 5.12 16.27
N LEU A 25 1.19 4.37 15.35
CA LEU A 25 2.35 4.83 14.56
C LEU A 25 2.06 6.10 13.73
N GLU A 26 0.82 6.32 13.33
CA GLU A 26 0.38 7.53 12.62
C GLU A 26 0.29 8.77 13.54
N VAL A 27 0.18 8.60 14.86
CA VAL A 27 0.02 9.69 15.85
C VAL A 27 1.19 9.83 16.83
N VAL A 28 2.10 8.86 16.88
CA VAL A 28 3.25 8.89 17.81
C VAL A 28 4.28 9.92 17.35
N GLU A 29 4.54 10.91 18.19
CA GLU A 29 5.57 11.94 17.97
C GLU A 29 6.98 11.45 18.37
N ASN A 30 7.07 10.41 19.21
CA ASN A 30 8.33 9.86 19.71
C ASN A 30 8.89 8.75 18.80
N GLN A 31 10.03 9.01 18.17
CA GLN A 31 10.68 8.09 17.23
C GLN A 31 11.14 6.77 17.86
N ASP A 32 11.49 6.75 19.15
CA ASP A 32 12.00 5.53 19.79
C ASP A 32 10.87 4.52 20.07
N ASP A 33 9.67 5.00 20.41
CA ASP A 33 8.49 4.16 20.57
C ASP A 33 8.05 3.55 19.23
N VAL A 34 8.14 4.33 18.14
CA VAL A 34 7.90 3.84 16.77
C VAL A 34 8.87 2.73 16.39
N LYS A 35 10.17 2.88 16.68
CA LYS A 35 11.20 1.87 16.38
C LYS A 35 10.94 0.55 17.10
N LEU A 36 10.57 0.60 18.38
CA LEU A 36 10.29 -0.58 19.19
C LEU A 36 9.13 -1.39 18.57
N ARG A 37 8.03 -0.68 18.28
CA ARG A 37 6.80 -1.22 17.69
C ARG A 37 6.99 -1.75 16.27
N LEU A 38 7.81 -1.06 15.48
CA LEU A 38 8.18 -1.49 14.15
C LEU A 38 8.97 -2.81 14.18
N GLY A 39 9.79 -3.04 15.21
CA GLY A 39 10.62 -4.24 15.37
C GLY A 39 9.86 -5.55 15.19
N GLU A 40 8.66 -5.67 15.77
CA GLU A 40 7.82 -6.86 15.69
C GLU A 40 7.27 -7.10 14.27
N MET A 41 6.93 -6.03 13.56
CA MET A 41 6.47 -6.11 12.17
C MET A 41 7.64 -6.45 11.23
N LEU A 42 8.84 -5.94 11.51
CA LEU A 42 10.05 -6.18 10.71
C LEU A 42 10.43 -7.66 10.64
N ASP A 43 10.09 -8.46 11.66
CA ASP A 43 10.37 -9.90 11.66
C ASP A 43 9.56 -10.68 10.64
N ARG A 44 8.42 -10.14 10.18
CA ARG A 44 7.52 -10.81 9.25
C ARG A 44 7.72 -10.36 7.80
N ILE A 45 8.53 -9.32 7.57
CA ILE A 45 8.70 -8.70 6.25
C ILE A 45 10.14 -8.84 5.76
N SER A 46 10.28 -9.20 4.48
CA SER A 46 11.53 -9.40 3.78
C SER A 46 12.20 -8.06 3.42
N SER A 47 13.53 -8.09 3.39
CA SER A 47 14.35 -7.02 2.78
C SER A 47 14.59 -7.22 1.29
N ASP A 48 14.30 -8.40 0.74
CA ASP A 48 14.39 -8.71 -0.68
C ASP A 48 13.11 -8.28 -1.41
N VAL A 49 12.97 -6.97 -1.58
CA VAL A 49 11.85 -6.38 -2.34
C VAL A 49 11.93 -6.65 -3.85
N GLY A 50 13.14 -6.97 -4.36
CA GLY A 50 13.33 -7.33 -5.76
C GLY A 50 12.60 -8.62 -6.11
N ALA A 51 12.72 -9.64 -5.26
CA ALA A 51 11.96 -10.89 -5.40
C ALA A 51 10.45 -10.67 -5.33
N LEU A 52 9.96 -9.72 -4.52
CA LEU A 52 8.54 -9.39 -4.44
C LEU A 52 8.03 -8.71 -5.71
N TYR A 53 8.78 -7.75 -6.27
CA TYR A 53 8.42 -7.12 -7.56
C TYR A 53 8.37 -8.16 -8.68
N GLU A 54 9.33 -9.08 -8.72
CA GLU A 54 9.33 -10.18 -9.67
C GLU A 54 8.13 -11.11 -9.48
N GLY A 55 7.78 -11.42 -8.22
CA GLY A 55 6.58 -12.18 -7.88
C GLY A 55 5.30 -11.52 -8.40
N MET A 56 5.13 -10.22 -8.17
CA MET A 56 4.00 -9.45 -8.72
C MET A 56 3.95 -9.54 -10.24
N ARG A 57 5.10 -9.44 -10.92
CA ARG A 57 5.20 -9.51 -12.38
C ARG A 57 4.81 -10.88 -12.92
N VAL A 58 5.34 -11.95 -12.31
CA VAL A 58 5.04 -13.35 -12.70
C VAL A 58 3.56 -13.67 -12.48
N GLU A 59 2.99 -13.18 -11.38
CA GLU A 59 1.56 -13.32 -11.10
C GLU A 59 0.67 -12.34 -11.88
N GLN A 60 1.23 -11.50 -12.75
CA GLN A 60 0.46 -10.51 -13.52
C GLN A 60 -0.40 -9.59 -12.62
N CYS A 61 0.08 -9.28 -11.42
CA CYS A 61 -0.55 -8.31 -10.55
C CYS A 61 -0.37 -6.89 -11.12
N LEU A 62 -1.27 -5.99 -10.71
CA LEU A 62 -1.03 -4.55 -10.77
C LEU A 62 -0.50 -4.07 -9.42
N ALA A 63 0.18 -2.94 -9.42
CA ALA A 63 0.69 -2.29 -8.22
C ALA A 63 0.08 -0.89 -8.04
N ARG A 64 -0.21 -0.50 -6.80
CA ARG A 64 -0.66 0.86 -6.46
C ARG A 64 -0.11 1.30 -5.12
N VAL A 65 0.06 2.60 -4.96
CA VAL A 65 0.37 3.20 -3.64
C VAL A 65 -0.94 3.43 -2.91
N GLU A 66 -0.96 3.08 -1.63
CA GLU A 66 -2.12 3.20 -0.76
C GLU A 66 -1.70 3.47 0.69
N GLN A 67 -2.65 3.95 1.49
CA GLN A 67 -2.48 4.13 2.93
C GLN A 67 -2.48 2.76 3.62
N LEU A 68 -1.49 2.53 4.48
CA LEU A 68 -1.34 1.25 5.18
C LEU A 68 -2.57 0.89 6.02
N SER A 69 -3.14 1.87 6.74
CA SER A 69 -4.34 1.70 7.55
C SER A 69 -5.53 1.17 6.74
N ARG A 70 -5.78 1.73 5.55
CA ARG A 70 -6.85 1.24 4.64
C ARG A 70 -6.58 -0.19 4.17
N VAL A 71 -5.33 -0.50 3.82
CA VAL A 71 -4.94 -1.85 3.39
C VAL A 71 -5.15 -2.87 4.52
N LEU A 72 -4.77 -2.53 5.75
CA LEU A 72 -4.99 -3.40 6.91
C LEU A 72 -6.47 -3.57 7.25
N GLU A 73 -7.29 -2.52 7.16
CA GLU A 73 -8.75 -2.65 7.32
C GLU A 73 -9.33 -3.65 6.31
N THR A 74 -8.82 -3.67 5.08
CA THR A 74 -9.24 -4.67 4.08
C THR A 74 -8.77 -6.06 4.42
N ILE A 75 -7.50 -6.24 4.79
CA ILE A 75 -6.93 -7.57 5.05
C ILE A 75 -7.50 -8.20 6.33
N GLU A 76 -7.70 -7.40 7.38
CA GLU A 76 -7.98 -7.88 8.73
C GLU A 76 -9.45 -7.80 9.09
N LEU A 77 -10.14 -6.75 8.64
CA LEU A 77 -11.58 -6.57 8.90
C LEU A 77 -12.44 -7.00 7.72
N GLY A 78 -11.84 -7.36 6.58
CA GLY A 78 -12.56 -7.73 5.35
C GLY A 78 -13.33 -6.56 4.73
N LYS A 79 -12.98 -5.31 5.09
CA LYS A 79 -13.65 -4.11 4.54
C LYS A 79 -13.11 -3.82 3.15
N PRO A 80 -13.92 -3.87 2.08
CA PRO A 80 -13.42 -3.64 0.74
C PRO A 80 -12.76 -2.27 0.58
N LEU A 81 -11.64 -2.22 -0.13
CA LEU A 81 -10.93 -0.99 -0.46
C LEU A 81 -11.44 -0.46 -1.79
N HIS A 82 -12.27 0.57 -1.74
CA HIS A 82 -12.73 1.25 -2.93
C HIS A 82 -11.55 1.95 -3.65
N ILE A 83 -11.35 1.64 -4.93
CA ILE A 83 -10.29 2.25 -5.77
C ILE A 83 -10.75 3.60 -6.33
N SER A 84 -11.76 3.56 -7.19
CA SER A 84 -12.37 4.70 -7.86
C SER A 84 -13.67 4.26 -8.55
N ASP A 85 -14.50 5.24 -8.87
CA ASP A 85 -15.66 5.06 -9.75
C ASP A 85 -15.22 4.94 -11.21
N GLU A 86 -16.00 4.21 -12.02
CA GLU A 86 -15.74 4.02 -13.46
C GLU A 86 -15.72 5.33 -14.27
N THR A 87 -16.34 6.39 -13.76
CA THR A 87 -16.46 7.67 -14.46
C THR A 87 -15.18 8.50 -14.46
N ASP A 88 -14.18 8.14 -13.64
CA ASP A 88 -12.94 8.91 -13.46
C ASP A 88 -11.73 8.28 -14.19
N SER A 89 -11.97 7.76 -15.41
CA SER A 89 -10.95 7.05 -16.21
C SER A 89 -9.76 7.90 -16.68
N HIS A 90 -9.78 9.20 -16.41
CA HIS A 90 -8.74 10.13 -16.85
C HIS A 90 -7.44 10.02 -16.04
N TYR A 91 -7.48 9.44 -14.84
CA TYR A 91 -6.31 9.36 -13.97
C TYR A 91 -5.82 7.92 -13.78
N ALA A 92 -4.50 7.76 -13.94
CA ALA A 92 -3.78 6.57 -13.52
C ALA A 92 -3.93 6.36 -12.02
N ASN A 93 -4.27 5.14 -11.59
CA ASN A 93 -4.28 4.78 -10.17
C ASN A 93 -3.60 3.44 -9.87
N ALA A 94 -3.09 2.76 -10.91
CA ALA A 94 -2.28 1.56 -10.78
C ALA A 94 -1.21 1.51 -11.88
N VAL A 95 -0.19 0.67 -11.66
CA VAL A 95 0.91 0.46 -12.60
C VAL A 95 1.21 -1.03 -12.79
N ILE A 96 1.81 -1.37 -13.92
CA ILE A 96 2.48 -2.65 -14.12
C ILE A 96 3.73 -2.66 -13.23
N PRO A 97 4.01 -3.76 -12.47
CA PRO A 97 5.13 -3.87 -11.55
C PRO A 97 6.49 -4.08 -12.26
N ALA A 98 6.75 -3.35 -13.34
CA ALA A 98 8.07 -3.22 -13.96
C ALA A 98 8.88 -2.14 -13.22
N PRO A 99 10.23 -2.16 -13.26
CA PRO A 99 11.06 -1.17 -12.57
C PRO A 99 10.63 0.29 -12.82
N GLU A 100 10.28 0.61 -14.06
CA GLU A 100 9.81 1.92 -14.49
C GLU A 100 8.42 2.24 -13.92
N GLY A 101 7.49 1.27 -13.94
CA GLY A 101 6.16 1.43 -13.36
C GLY A 101 6.21 1.63 -11.85
N ILE A 102 7.02 0.85 -11.13
CA ILE A 102 7.23 1.02 -9.68
C ILE A 102 7.82 2.40 -9.37
N LYS A 103 8.78 2.86 -10.18
CA LYS A 103 9.34 4.21 -10.06
C LYS A 103 8.25 5.27 -10.25
N ILE A 104 7.39 5.12 -11.25
CA ILE A 104 6.25 6.02 -11.50
C ILE A 104 5.33 6.02 -10.27
N ALA A 105 4.85 4.88 -9.79
CA ALA A 105 3.93 4.80 -8.65
C ALA A 105 4.50 5.43 -7.37
N LEU A 106 5.78 5.20 -7.07
CA LEU A 106 6.44 5.79 -5.91
C LEU A 106 6.71 7.30 -6.06
N SER A 107 6.82 7.80 -7.30
CA SER A 107 6.95 9.23 -7.62
C SER A 107 5.60 9.96 -7.63
N GLU A 108 4.54 9.34 -8.16
CA GLU A 108 3.17 9.90 -8.23
C GLU A 108 2.46 9.91 -6.89
N GLY A 109 2.96 9.18 -5.90
CA GLY A 109 2.59 9.41 -4.50
C GLY A 109 2.75 10.88 -4.08
N GLU A 110 3.49 11.71 -4.83
CA GLU A 110 3.63 13.17 -4.66
C GLU A 110 2.52 13.99 -5.38
N ALA A 111 1.30 13.46 -5.53
CA ALA A 111 0.15 14.23 -6.03
C ALA A 111 -0.22 15.42 -5.09
N PRO A 112 -0.75 16.54 -5.64
CA PRO A 112 -0.78 17.83 -4.97
C PRO A 112 -1.83 17.92 -3.85
N GLY A 113 -1.31 18.11 -2.64
CA GLY A 113 -2.00 18.52 -1.42
C GLY A 113 -0.93 19.07 -0.47
N SER A 114 -1.29 19.93 0.47
CA SER A 114 -0.30 20.58 1.35
C SER A 114 0.66 19.55 1.93
N VAL A 115 1.96 19.80 1.75
CA VAL A 115 3.09 18.99 2.19
C VAL A 115 2.92 18.64 3.67
N ARG A 116 2.22 17.53 3.93
CA ARG A 116 2.28 16.81 5.19
C ARG A 116 3.44 15.85 5.03
N ALA A 117 4.63 16.39 5.25
CA ALA A 117 5.71 15.62 5.83
C ALA A 117 5.26 15.19 7.23
N VAL A 118 4.36 14.20 7.31
CA VAL A 118 4.27 13.39 8.51
C VAL A 118 5.36 12.36 8.31
N VAL A 119 6.39 12.48 9.14
CA VAL A 119 7.32 11.41 9.45
C VAL A 119 6.47 10.18 9.79
N GLY A 120 6.32 9.20 8.88
CA GLY A 120 5.54 7.99 9.18
C GLY A 120 4.99 7.26 7.96
N PHE A 121 5.12 5.93 7.96
CA PHE A 121 4.33 4.84 7.38
C PHE A 121 3.10 5.06 6.43
N GLY A 122 2.99 6.16 5.67
CA GLY A 122 1.76 6.52 4.97
C GLY A 122 1.63 6.08 3.52
N LYS A 123 2.71 5.65 2.86
CA LYS A 123 2.71 5.25 1.44
C LYS A 123 3.22 3.83 1.31
N THR A 124 2.30 2.90 1.21
CA THR A 124 2.55 1.47 1.04
C THR A 124 2.23 1.09 -0.39
N LEU A 125 3.12 0.34 -1.03
CA LEU A 125 2.82 -0.24 -2.33
C LEU A 125 2.16 -1.60 -2.11
N ILE A 126 0.97 -1.79 -2.67
CA ILE A 126 0.30 -3.10 -2.72
C ILE A 126 0.39 -3.68 -4.12
N GLY A 127 0.55 -5.00 -4.20
CA GLY A 127 0.39 -5.77 -5.43
C GLY A 127 -0.90 -6.56 -5.37
N PHE A 128 -1.76 -6.43 -6.37
CA PHE A 128 -3.11 -6.99 -6.36
C PHE A 128 -3.54 -7.61 -7.69
N LYS A 129 -4.47 -8.56 -7.60
CA LYS A 129 -5.15 -9.19 -8.74
C LYS A 129 -6.37 -8.40 -9.18
N THR A 130 -6.75 -8.54 -10.44
CA THR A 130 -7.80 -7.72 -11.09
C THR A 130 -8.95 -8.55 -11.64
N ASP A 131 -9.14 -9.77 -11.15
CA ASP A 131 -10.04 -10.75 -11.77
C ASP A 131 -11.51 -10.29 -11.84
N HIS A 132 -11.97 -9.47 -10.89
CA HIS A 132 -13.30 -8.84 -10.88
C HIS A 132 -13.27 -7.31 -10.97
N LEU A 133 -12.11 -6.72 -11.18
CA LEU A 133 -11.97 -5.26 -11.30
C LEU A 133 -12.05 -4.83 -12.76
N SER A 134 -12.55 -3.62 -12.98
CA SER A 134 -12.48 -3.01 -14.30
C SER A 134 -11.11 -2.37 -14.48
N VAL A 135 -10.41 -2.71 -15.56
CA VAL A 135 -9.08 -2.20 -15.88
C VAL A 135 -9.10 -1.60 -17.28
N SER A 136 -8.72 -0.34 -17.41
CA SER A 136 -8.62 0.36 -18.68
C SER A 136 -7.25 1.03 -18.87
N GLU A 137 -6.93 1.28 -20.14
CA GLU A 137 -5.84 2.20 -20.49
C GLU A 137 -6.24 3.63 -20.13
N ILE A 138 -5.25 4.46 -19.80
CA ILE A 138 -5.47 5.88 -19.51
C ILE A 138 -5.47 6.65 -20.81
N ASP A 139 -6.45 7.55 -20.95
CA ASP A 139 -6.51 8.46 -22.08
C ASP A 139 -5.67 9.72 -21.78
N PHE A 140 -4.50 9.82 -22.41
CA PHE A 140 -3.66 11.01 -22.30
C PHE A 140 -4.14 12.06 -23.30
N ALA A 141 -4.73 13.15 -22.79
CA ALA A 141 -4.98 14.32 -23.62
C ALA A 141 -3.66 14.86 -24.21
N GLU A 142 -3.72 15.42 -25.43
CA GLU A 142 -2.57 15.81 -26.26
C GLU A 142 -1.55 16.78 -25.61
N SER A 143 -1.80 17.33 -24.42
CA SER A 143 -0.91 18.28 -23.74
C SER A 143 0.17 17.66 -22.84
N GLU A 144 0.16 16.36 -22.55
CA GLU A 144 1.14 15.70 -21.64
C GLU A 144 2.29 14.96 -22.37
N ILE A 145 2.88 15.62 -23.36
CA ILE A 145 3.72 14.96 -24.39
C ILE A 145 5.05 14.36 -23.87
N ARG A 146 5.59 14.80 -22.73
CA ARG A 146 6.95 14.38 -22.32
C ARG A 146 7.04 12.95 -21.78
N ASP A 147 6.00 12.45 -21.11
CA ASP A 147 5.99 11.12 -20.48
C ASP A 147 4.74 10.27 -20.85
N ALA A 148 3.84 10.78 -21.68
CA ALA A 148 2.57 10.11 -22.00
C ALA A 148 2.75 8.72 -22.62
N ASN A 149 3.76 8.51 -23.47
CA ASN A 149 3.96 7.21 -24.11
C ASN A 149 4.37 6.13 -23.09
N GLU A 150 5.37 6.38 -22.24
CA GLU A 150 5.78 5.42 -21.21
C GLU A 150 4.66 5.16 -20.20
N ARG A 151 3.96 6.22 -19.76
CA ARG A 151 2.83 6.10 -18.86
C ARG A 151 1.65 5.34 -19.47
N LYS A 152 1.37 5.50 -20.77
CA LYS A 152 0.32 4.72 -21.45
C LYS A 152 0.58 3.22 -21.37
N TYR A 153 1.83 2.79 -21.51
CA TYR A 153 2.16 1.36 -21.42
C TYR A 153 2.17 0.85 -19.99
N LEU A 154 2.64 1.65 -19.04
CA LEU A 154 2.91 1.22 -17.67
C LEU A 154 1.78 1.47 -16.70
N CYS A 155 0.94 2.47 -16.94
CA CYS A 155 -0.11 2.90 -16.02
C CYS A 155 -1.47 2.37 -16.46
N ARG A 156 -2.35 2.15 -15.50
CA ARG A 156 -3.73 1.70 -15.70
C ARG A 156 -4.67 2.55 -14.85
N HIS A 157 -5.88 2.69 -15.35
CA HIS A 157 -7.02 3.05 -14.52
C HIS A 157 -7.71 1.77 -14.07
N VAL A 158 -7.95 1.64 -12.78
CA VAL A 158 -8.64 0.50 -12.19
C VAL A 158 -9.81 1.02 -11.37
N SER A 159 -11.00 0.46 -11.56
CA SER A 159 -12.18 0.81 -10.78
C SER A 159 -12.84 -0.43 -10.16
N GLY A 160 -13.59 -0.20 -9.08
CA GLY A 160 -14.22 -1.24 -8.27
C GLY A 160 -13.65 -1.32 -6.85
N ASP A 161 -14.00 -2.40 -6.17
CA ASP A 161 -13.65 -2.65 -4.78
C ASP A 161 -12.63 -3.78 -4.66
N LEU A 162 -11.46 -3.47 -4.11
CA LEU A 162 -10.46 -4.47 -3.75
C LEU A 162 -10.89 -5.22 -2.50
N LEU A 163 -10.96 -6.53 -2.64
CA LEU A 163 -11.21 -7.46 -1.56
C LEU A 163 -9.88 -7.90 -0.94
N LYS A 164 -9.95 -8.47 0.26
CA LYS A 164 -8.80 -9.06 0.95
C LYS A 164 -8.00 -10.00 0.05
N ASP A 165 -8.71 -10.90 -0.64
CA ASP A 165 -8.10 -11.98 -1.42
C ASP A 165 -7.44 -11.47 -2.71
N ASP A 166 -7.71 -10.22 -3.12
CA ASP A 166 -7.04 -9.61 -4.25
C ASP A 166 -5.64 -9.11 -3.89
N ILE A 167 -5.38 -8.78 -2.62
CA ILE A 167 -4.13 -8.16 -2.18
C ILE A 167 -3.11 -9.24 -1.86
N HIS A 168 -2.20 -9.49 -2.79
CA HIS A 168 -1.20 -10.55 -2.70
C HIS A 168 0.14 -10.09 -2.16
N TYR A 169 0.44 -8.79 -2.21
CA TYR A 169 1.73 -8.26 -1.81
C TYR A 169 1.59 -6.94 -1.08
N LEU A 170 2.45 -6.74 -0.08
CA LEU A 170 2.54 -5.52 0.71
C LEU A 170 3.99 -5.09 0.78
N ILE A 171 4.30 -3.86 0.37
CA ILE A 171 5.65 -3.27 0.45
C ILE A 171 5.59 -1.93 1.15
N LEU A 172 6.18 -1.90 2.34
CA LEU A 172 6.31 -0.74 3.18
C LEU A 172 7.51 0.11 2.74
N ARG A 173 7.26 1.42 2.66
CA ARG A 173 8.30 2.45 2.55
C ARG A 173 8.54 3.02 3.94
N ILE A 174 9.69 2.71 4.53
CA ILE A 174 10.04 3.06 5.90
C ILE A 174 11.10 4.15 5.88
N PRO A 175 10.92 5.29 6.58
CA PRO A 175 11.96 6.30 6.75
C PRO A 175 13.23 5.67 7.35
N TYR A 176 14.39 6.00 6.80
CA TYR A 176 15.65 5.37 7.21
C TYR A 176 15.92 5.56 8.71
N GLU A 177 15.60 6.73 9.26
CA GLU A 177 15.77 7.08 10.67
C GLU A 177 14.91 6.25 11.64
N LEU A 178 13.83 5.63 11.14
CA LEU A 178 12.96 4.75 11.92
C LEU A 178 13.38 3.28 11.82
N MET A 179 14.33 2.93 10.95
CA MET A 179 14.81 1.56 10.82
C MET A 179 15.89 1.25 11.87
N PRO A 180 15.74 0.21 12.71
CA PRO A 180 16.78 -0.22 13.62
C PRO A 180 18.07 -0.57 12.89
N ALA A 181 19.23 -0.12 13.41
CA ALA A 181 20.51 -0.21 12.71
C ALA A 181 20.95 -1.67 12.43
N GLU A 182 20.54 -2.59 13.28
CA GLU A 182 20.73 -4.03 13.17
C GLU A 182 19.87 -4.67 12.07
N ARG A 183 18.76 -4.03 11.67
CA ARG A 183 17.84 -4.49 10.62
C ARG A 183 18.16 -3.94 9.23
N LEU A 184 19.10 -3.00 9.13
CA LEU A 184 19.60 -2.47 7.86
C LEU A 184 20.55 -3.47 7.19
N THR A 185 20.37 -3.66 5.89
CA THR A 185 21.30 -4.47 5.07
C THR A 185 22.65 -3.77 4.92
N VAL A 186 23.67 -4.55 4.50
CA VAL A 186 25.01 -4.01 4.23
C VAL A 186 24.97 -2.91 3.16
N GLU A 187 24.09 -3.04 2.16
CA GLU A 187 23.96 -2.04 1.09
C GLU A 187 23.24 -0.77 1.55
N GLU A 188 22.22 -0.90 2.39
CA GLU A 188 21.48 0.23 2.94
C GLU A 188 22.36 1.09 3.85
N LYS A 189 23.27 0.48 4.62
CA LYS A 189 24.24 1.19 5.46
C LYS A 189 25.27 2.01 4.66
N LYS A 190 25.54 1.62 3.40
CA LYS A 190 26.57 2.25 2.56
C LYS A 190 26.07 3.49 1.82
N LYS A 191 24.75 3.66 1.67
CA LYS A 191 24.16 4.73 0.86
C LYS A 191 23.33 5.64 1.74
N SER A 192 23.51 6.95 1.62
CA SER A 192 22.54 7.90 2.15
C SER A 192 21.25 7.74 1.36
N ARG A 193 20.24 7.15 2.00
CA ARG A 193 18.90 6.95 1.45
C ARG A 193 17.88 7.49 2.44
N PRO A 194 16.87 8.24 1.98
CA PRO A 194 15.82 8.73 2.87
C PRO A 194 14.85 7.62 3.32
N PHE A 195 14.78 6.52 2.57
CA PHE A 195 13.87 5.40 2.87
C PHE A 195 14.54 4.05 2.63
N VAL A 196 14.02 3.05 3.33
CA VAL A 196 14.25 1.62 3.11
C VAL A 196 12.93 0.94 2.82
N PHE A 197 12.97 -0.13 2.02
CA PHE A 197 11.78 -0.85 1.63
C PHE A 197 11.79 -2.25 2.24
N ARG A 198 10.65 -2.66 2.77
CA ARG A 198 10.43 -4.00 3.30
C ARG A 198 9.09 -4.49 2.82
N GLY A 199 8.92 -5.78 2.61
CA GLY A 199 7.62 -6.27 2.16
C GLY A 199 7.39 -7.75 2.41
N MET A 200 6.18 -8.18 2.15
CA MET A 200 5.77 -9.57 2.26
C MET A 200 4.79 -9.93 1.16
N ARG A 201 4.74 -11.23 0.88
CA ARG A 201 3.63 -11.85 0.17
C ARG A 201 2.54 -12.21 1.18
N LEU A 202 1.30 -11.90 0.84
CA LEU A 202 0.10 -12.23 1.58
C LEU A 202 -0.52 -13.50 0.97
N GLY A 203 -1.16 -14.35 1.78
CA GLY A 203 -1.92 -15.50 1.27
C GLY A 203 -1.09 -16.74 0.90
N SER A 204 -0.08 -17.12 1.69
CA SER A 204 0.59 -18.43 1.58
C SER A 204 0.23 -19.36 2.74
N GLN A 205 -1.07 -19.58 2.98
CA GLN A 205 -1.55 -20.73 3.76
C GLN A 205 -2.37 -21.64 2.86
#